data_AF-A0A5C7BKS3-F1
#
_entry.id   AF-A0A5C7BKS3-F1
#
_cell.length_a   1.000
_cell.length_b   1.000
_cell.length_c   1.000
_cell.angle_alpha   90.00
_cell.angle_beta   90.00
_cell.angle_gamma   90.00
#
_symmetry.space_group_name_H-M   'P 1'
#
loop_
_entity.id
_entity.type
_entity.pdbx_description
1 polymer ?
#
loop_
_entity_poly.entity_id
_entity_poly.type
_entity_poly.pdbx_seq_one_letter_code
_entity_poly.pdbx_strand_id
1 'polypeptide(L)'
;MNKTKLALMFGGLVALGASALPAHAELSVGTTTQADIHFSGVLPKVTLNITPASNLQAGEIASGTTLADLEISTIDGSQQILALLPDDTTFKEKIFDEKSMAAKIHSETDPNHVIGVRVGSKEENVVVQGVEGHSYLMTNTALAKTSGWNISTDGLNNDVAPGSYPVLLTAYSYKN
;
A
#
# COMPACT_ATOMS: atom_id res chain seq x y z
N MET A 1 -4.62 2.04 -38.07
CA MET A 1 -3.83 1.30 -37.06
C MET A 1 -2.62 0.69 -37.73
N ASN A 2 -1.42 1.20 -37.44
CA ASN A 2 -0.17 0.70 -37.97
C ASN A 2 0.16 -0.66 -37.33
N LYS A 3 0.28 -1.70 -38.15
CA LYS A 3 0.77 -3.02 -37.73
C LYS A 3 2.28 -3.06 -37.98
N THR A 4 3.08 -2.89 -36.94
CA THR A 4 4.53 -3.06 -37.02
C THR A 4 4.82 -4.56 -37.15
N LYS A 5 5.22 -5.01 -38.35
CA LYS A 5 5.64 -6.38 -38.60
C LYS A 5 7.11 -6.52 -38.15
N LEU A 6 7.36 -7.40 -37.20
CA LEU A 6 8.72 -7.79 -36.83
C LEU A 6 9.26 -8.78 -37.88
N ALA A 7 10.29 -8.39 -38.61
CA ALA A 7 10.99 -9.25 -39.55
C ALA A 7 12.26 -9.78 -38.88
N LEU A 8 12.36 -11.11 -38.71
CA LEU A 8 13.59 -11.78 -38.34
C LEU A 8 14.28 -12.29 -39.61
N MET A 9 15.43 -11.69 -39.94
CA MET A 9 16.30 -12.13 -41.03
C MET A 9 17.49 -12.87 -40.42
N PHE A 10 17.64 -14.16 -40.71
CA PHE A 10 18.85 -14.91 -40.42
C PHE A 10 19.61 -15.10 -41.74
N GLY A 11 20.70 -14.33 -41.89
CA GLY A 11 21.57 -14.36 -43.06
C GLY A 11 22.84 -15.17 -42.80
N GLY A 12 23.30 -15.86 -43.85
CA GLY A 12 24.65 -16.42 -44.00
C GLY A 12 24.62 -17.85 -44.57
N LEU A 13 25.46 -18.27 -45.51
CA LEU A 13 26.41 -17.63 -46.42
C LEU A 13 26.60 -18.66 -47.56
N VAL A 14 26.51 -18.27 -48.84
CA VAL A 14 26.74 -19.19 -49.97
C VAL A 14 28.24 -19.29 -50.23
N ALA A 15 28.81 -20.49 -50.19
CA ALA A 15 30.16 -20.77 -50.71
C ALA A 15 30.09 -21.86 -51.77
N LEU A 16 30.39 -21.48 -53.01
CA LEU A 16 30.57 -22.35 -54.17
C LEU A 16 31.96 -23.01 -54.10
N GLY A 17 32.02 -24.34 -54.12
CA GLY A 17 33.26 -25.12 -54.20
C GLY A 17 32.98 -26.61 -54.29
N ALA A 18 33.54 -27.28 -55.29
CA ALA A 18 33.16 -28.61 -55.77
C ALA A 18 33.43 -29.78 -54.80
N SER A 19 32.44 -30.65 -54.66
CA SER A 19 32.48 -32.13 -54.63
C SER A 19 31.31 -32.65 -53.80
N ALA A 20 30.44 -33.42 -54.46
CA ALA A 20 29.20 -33.91 -53.88
C ALA A 20 29.47 -35.07 -52.92
N LEU A 21 29.57 -34.74 -51.63
CA LEU A 21 29.07 -35.61 -50.57
C LEU A 21 27.72 -35.03 -50.15
N PRO A 22 26.69 -35.85 -49.86
CA PRO A 22 25.50 -35.32 -49.22
C PRO A 22 25.95 -34.77 -47.87
N ALA A 23 26.12 -33.46 -47.77
CA ALA A 23 26.22 -32.78 -46.50
C ALA A 23 24.89 -33.08 -45.81
N HIS A 24 24.90 -34.04 -44.90
CA HIS A 24 23.79 -34.26 -44.00
C HIS A 24 23.54 -32.90 -43.33
N ALA A 25 22.39 -32.29 -43.62
CA ALA A 25 21.99 -31.08 -42.93
C ALA A 25 21.77 -31.48 -41.46
N GLU A 26 22.77 -31.25 -40.63
CA GLU A 26 22.68 -31.50 -39.20
C GLU A 26 22.02 -30.28 -38.55
N LEU A 27 20.74 -30.45 -38.19
CA LEU A 27 20.09 -29.55 -37.24
C LEU A 27 20.56 -29.92 -35.84
N SER A 28 21.31 -29.03 -35.20
CA SER A 28 21.56 -29.13 -33.76
C SER A 28 20.28 -28.78 -32.99
N VAL A 29 20.08 -29.39 -31.82
CA VAL A 29 18.95 -29.10 -30.93
C VAL A 29 19.08 -27.64 -30.48
N GLY A 30 18.16 -26.78 -30.94
CA GLY A 30 18.09 -25.39 -30.49
C GLY A 30 17.49 -25.31 -29.08
N THR A 31 18.03 -24.43 -28.25
CA THR A 31 17.43 -24.09 -26.95
C THR A 31 16.44 -22.94 -27.12
N THR A 32 15.16 -23.18 -26.83
CA THR A 32 14.16 -22.11 -26.73
C THR A 32 14.27 -21.47 -25.35
N THR A 33 14.47 -20.16 -25.31
CA THR A 33 14.42 -19.36 -24.07
C THR A 33 13.21 -18.43 -24.13
N GLN A 34 12.45 -18.38 -23.05
CA GLN A 34 11.34 -17.45 -22.86
C GLN A 34 11.77 -16.40 -21.84
N ALA A 35 11.44 -15.14 -22.12
CA ALA A 35 11.58 -14.04 -21.18
C ALA A 35 10.21 -13.38 -21.00
N ASP A 36 9.83 -13.13 -19.75
CA ASP A 36 8.62 -12.39 -19.43
C ASP A 36 8.95 -10.90 -19.35
N ILE A 37 8.23 -10.11 -20.15
CA ILE A 37 8.37 -8.64 -20.16
C ILE A 37 7.18 -8.06 -19.41
N HIS A 38 7.44 -7.47 -18.25
CA HIS A 38 6.42 -6.85 -17.41
C HIS A 38 6.36 -5.34 -17.65
N PHE A 39 5.16 -4.82 -17.89
CA PHE A 39 4.87 -3.39 -17.89
C PHE A 39 4.03 -3.05 -16.65
N SER A 40 4.63 -2.37 -15.67
CA SER A 40 3.89 -1.80 -14.53
C SER A 40 3.42 -0.38 -14.87
N GLY A 41 2.16 -0.08 -14.59
CA GLY A 41 1.63 1.28 -14.69
C GLY A 41 2.14 2.17 -13.54
N VAL A 42 2.30 3.47 -13.78
CA VAL A 42 2.55 4.44 -12.70
C VAL A 42 1.22 4.73 -12.00
N LEU A 43 1.16 4.49 -10.69
CA LEU A 43 -0.01 4.86 -9.89
C LEU A 43 0.03 6.35 -9.54
N PRO A 44 -1.12 7.04 -9.52
CA PRO A 44 -1.24 8.41 -9.07
C PRO A 44 -0.72 8.57 -7.64
N LYS A 45 -0.11 9.73 -7.35
CA LYS A 45 0.27 10.08 -5.99
C LYS A 45 -0.98 10.38 -5.16
N VAL A 46 -0.88 10.07 -3.86
CA VAL A 46 -1.91 10.35 -2.87
C VAL A 46 -1.45 11.43 -1.90
N THR A 47 -2.40 12.14 -1.33
CA THR A 47 -2.24 13.07 -0.22
C THR A 47 -2.92 12.49 1.00
N LEU A 48 -2.24 12.52 2.14
CA LEU A 48 -2.80 12.19 3.46
C LEU A 48 -2.86 13.46 4.30
N ASN A 49 -4.06 13.78 4.77
CA ASN A 49 -4.29 14.85 5.75
C ASN A 49 -4.73 14.23 7.08
N ILE A 50 -4.13 14.69 8.17
CA ILE A 50 -4.47 14.30 9.54
C ILE A 50 -4.86 15.57 10.29
N THR A 51 -6.09 15.62 10.78
CA THR A 51 -6.61 16.78 11.51
C THR A 51 -6.92 16.37 12.96
N PRO A 52 -6.08 16.74 13.93
CA PRO A 52 -6.33 16.43 15.33
C PRO A 52 -7.65 17.04 15.82
N ALA A 53 -8.37 16.29 16.65
CA ALA A 53 -9.53 16.82 17.36
C ALA A 53 -9.10 17.97 18.28
N SER A 54 -9.88 19.05 18.29
CA SER A 54 -9.60 20.19 19.15
C SER A 54 -10.13 19.94 20.57
N ASN A 55 -9.45 20.52 21.57
CA ASN A 55 -9.86 20.52 22.97
C ASN A 55 -9.98 19.13 23.62
N LEU A 56 -9.13 18.17 23.22
CA LEU A 56 -8.99 16.91 23.93
C LEU A 56 -8.55 17.19 25.39
N GLN A 57 -9.21 16.52 26.33
CA GLN A 57 -8.91 16.63 27.75
C GLN A 57 -8.24 15.36 28.25
N ALA A 58 -7.29 15.53 29.17
CA ALA A 58 -6.70 14.43 29.92
C ALA A 58 -7.69 13.86 30.94
N GLY A 59 -7.39 12.67 31.44
CA GLY A 59 -8.24 11.88 32.34
C GLY A 59 -8.95 10.75 31.60
N GLU A 60 -10.05 10.27 32.16
CA GLU A 60 -10.79 9.15 31.59
C GLU A 60 -11.53 9.56 30.30
N ILE A 61 -11.14 8.93 29.18
CA ILE A 61 -11.74 9.15 27.85
C ILE A 61 -12.51 7.90 27.44
N ALA A 62 -13.77 8.07 27.02
CA ALA A 62 -14.59 6.96 26.54
C ALA A 62 -13.98 6.28 25.31
N SER A 63 -14.16 4.95 25.20
CA SER A 63 -13.80 4.20 23.99
C SER A 63 -14.55 4.74 22.76
N GLY A 64 -13.85 4.82 21.62
CA GLY A 64 -14.40 5.35 20.37
C GLY A 64 -14.42 6.87 20.28
N THR A 65 -13.85 7.59 21.26
CA THR A 65 -13.64 9.04 21.17
C THR A 65 -12.70 9.33 20.03
N THR A 66 -13.11 10.18 19.08
CA THR A 66 -12.27 10.62 17.96
C THR A 66 -11.13 11.49 18.46
N LEU A 67 -9.91 11.12 18.12
CA LEU A 67 -8.67 11.83 18.42
C LEU A 67 -8.17 12.64 17.22
N ALA A 68 -8.41 12.15 16.00
CA ALA A 68 -8.09 12.85 14.76
C ALA A 68 -8.94 12.34 13.60
N ASP A 69 -9.30 13.23 12.68
CA ASP A 69 -9.90 12.86 11.39
C ASP A 69 -8.81 12.65 10.33
N LEU A 70 -9.03 11.68 9.45
CA LEU A 70 -8.11 11.29 8.39
C LEU A 70 -8.77 11.46 7.03
N GLU A 71 -8.02 12.00 6.08
CA GLU A 71 -8.45 12.10 4.70
C GLU A 71 -7.31 11.68 3.76
N ILE A 72 -7.57 10.66 2.96
CA ILE A 72 -6.69 10.20 1.90
C ILE A 72 -7.35 10.58 0.57
N SER A 73 -6.60 11.23 -0.32
CA SER A 73 -7.11 11.61 -1.64
C SER A 73 -6.06 11.44 -2.72
N THR A 74 -6.49 11.32 -3.97
CA THR A 74 -5.60 11.36 -5.13
C THR A 74 -5.40 12.80 -5.59
N ILE A 75 -4.17 13.16 -5.93
CA ILE A 75 -3.83 14.55 -6.28
C ILE A 75 -4.52 14.99 -7.57
N ASP A 76 -4.75 14.06 -8.50
CA ASP A 76 -5.37 14.31 -9.81
C ASP A 76 -6.88 14.01 -9.86
N GLY A 77 -7.48 13.65 -8.72
CA GLY A 77 -8.89 13.28 -8.64
C GLY A 77 -9.25 11.96 -9.33
N SER A 78 -8.26 11.16 -9.74
CA SER A 78 -8.51 9.82 -10.28
C SER A 78 -8.95 8.86 -9.19
N GLN A 79 -9.79 7.87 -9.54
CA GLN A 79 -10.21 6.84 -8.58
C GLN A 79 -9.14 5.76 -8.47
N GLN A 80 -8.69 5.48 -7.25
CA GLN A 80 -7.72 4.42 -6.94
C GLN A 80 -8.12 3.70 -5.66
N ILE A 81 -7.64 2.47 -5.46
CA ILE A 81 -7.69 1.88 -4.12
C ILE A 81 -6.68 2.63 -3.26
N LEU A 82 -7.12 3.09 -2.10
CA LEU A 82 -6.31 3.87 -1.17
C LEU A 82 -5.95 2.99 0.01
N ALA A 83 -4.66 2.93 0.32
CA ALA A 83 -4.11 2.10 1.37
C ALA A 83 -3.41 2.96 2.43
N LEU A 84 -3.55 2.56 3.69
CA LEU A 84 -2.95 3.22 4.84
C LEU A 84 -2.12 2.21 5.62
N LEU A 85 -0.93 2.63 6.02
CA LEU A 85 -0.01 1.87 6.86
C LEU A 85 0.41 2.74 8.05
N PRO A 86 0.32 2.27 9.30
CA PRO A 86 0.93 2.97 10.42
C PRO A 86 2.44 2.80 10.40
N ASP A 87 3.12 3.77 11.00
CA ASP A 87 4.56 3.66 11.21
C ASP A 87 4.88 2.87 12.49
N ASP A 88 5.85 1.95 12.37
CA ASP A 88 6.23 1.00 13.42
C ASP A 88 7.01 1.66 14.57
N THR A 89 7.46 2.91 14.40
CA THR A 89 8.12 3.67 15.47
C THR A 89 7.10 4.22 16.46
N THR A 90 5.93 4.67 15.97
CA THR A 90 4.86 5.24 16.81
C THR A 90 3.83 4.20 17.24
N PHE A 91 3.45 3.26 16.37
CA PHE A 91 2.45 2.24 16.65
C PHE A 91 3.12 0.97 17.16
N LYS A 92 2.94 0.65 18.44
CA LYS A 92 3.39 -0.61 19.06
C LYS A 92 2.24 -1.61 19.18
N GLU A 93 2.55 -2.89 19.09
CA GLU A 93 1.58 -3.99 19.26
C GLU A 93 0.32 -3.84 18.38
N LYS A 94 0.54 -3.63 17.08
CA LYS A 94 -0.54 -3.48 16.10
C LYS A 94 -1.40 -4.75 16.03
N ILE A 95 -2.70 -4.61 16.22
CA ILE A 95 -3.71 -5.65 16.07
C ILE A 95 -4.63 -5.22 14.93
N PHE A 96 -4.64 -6.00 13.86
CA PHE A 96 -5.56 -5.77 12.75
C PHE A 96 -6.81 -6.62 12.95
N ASP A 97 -7.99 -6.00 12.81
CA ASP A 97 -9.24 -6.71 12.58
C ASP A 97 -9.62 -6.61 11.09
N GLU A 98 -10.77 -7.13 10.67
CA GLU A 98 -11.16 -7.14 9.25
C GLU A 98 -11.28 -5.73 8.63
N LYS A 99 -11.51 -4.69 9.44
CA LYS A 99 -11.90 -3.34 8.99
C LYS A 99 -11.16 -2.20 9.69
N SER A 100 -10.25 -2.51 10.60
CA SER A 100 -9.60 -1.52 11.44
C SER A 100 -8.29 -2.08 11.98
N MET A 101 -7.53 -1.19 12.57
CA MET A 101 -6.26 -1.50 13.17
C MET A 101 -6.18 -0.80 14.52
N ALA A 102 -6.00 -1.58 15.57
CA ALA A 102 -5.71 -1.09 16.91
C ALA A 102 -4.19 -1.11 17.16
N ALA A 103 -3.69 -0.19 17.97
CA ALA A 103 -2.30 -0.16 18.41
C ALA A 103 -2.15 0.65 19.69
N LYS A 104 -1.00 0.50 20.32
CA LYS A 104 -0.56 1.32 21.44
C LYS A 104 0.35 2.45 20.96
N ILE A 105 0.11 3.65 21.47
CA ILE A 105 1.00 4.80 21.27
C ILE A 105 1.45 5.36 22.61
N HIS A 106 2.70 5.81 22.66
CA HIS A 106 3.34 6.31 23.87
C HIS A 106 3.28 7.83 23.92
N SER A 107 3.22 8.39 25.13
CA SER A 107 3.44 9.83 25.32
C SER A 107 4.89 10.20 25.02
N GLU A 108 5.10 11.33 24.36
CA GLU A 108 6.42 11.95 24.18
C GLU A 108 7.03 12.42 25.51
N THR A 109 6.20 12.81 26.47
CA THR A 109 6.65 13.38 27.75
C THR A 109 6.84 12.32 28.83
N ASP A 110 6.11 11.21 28.77
CA ASP A 110 6.28 10.04 29.64
C ASP A 110 6.15 8.74 28.83
N PRO A 111 7.27 8.14 28.42
CA PRO A 111 7.26 6.91 27.62
C PRO A 111 6.61 5.72 28.31
N ASN A 112 6.37 5.75 29.62
CA ASN A 112 5.65 4.68 30.32
C ASN A 112 4.14 4.83 30.21
N HIS A 113 3.66 6.02 29.84
CA HIS A 113 2.25 6.29 29.65
C HIS A 113 1.84 5.95 28.22
N VAL A 114 0.87 5.05 28.10
CA VAL A 114 0.48 4.42 26.83
C VAL A 114 -1.03 4.42 26.72
N ILE A 115 -1.53 4.88 25.58
CA ILE A 115 -2.95 4.82 25.24
C ILE A 115 -3.17 3.87 24.06
N GLY A 116 -4.31 3.18 24.08
CA GLY A 116 -4.74 2.37 22.94
C GLY A 116 -5.55 3.21 21.95
N VAL A 117 -5.21 3.08 20.67
CA VAL A 117 -5.87 3.79 19.57
C VAL A 117 -6.29 2.82 18.48
N ARG A 118 -7.33 3.20 17.74
CA ARG A 118 -7.86 2.49 16.60
C ARG A 118 -7.92 3.42 15.40
N VAL A 119 -7.42 2.94 14.26
CA VAL A 119 -7.53 3.58 12.96
C VAL A 119 -8.52 2.78 12.12
N GLY A 120 -9.48 3.46 11.51
CA GLY A 120 -10.52 2.81 10.72
C GLY A 120 -11.42 3.81 10.01
N SER A 121 -12.40 3.30 9.26
CA SER A 121 -13.51 4.09 8.73
C SER A 121 -14.85 3.52 9.19
N LYS A 122 -15.80 4.41 9.52
CA LYS A 122 -17.19 4.04 9.82
C LYS A 122 -18.10 4.08 8.59
N GLU A 123 -17.69 4.82 7.55
CA GLU A 123 -18.53 5.14 6.39
C GLU A 123 -18.12 4.35 5.14
N GLU A 124 -16.88 3.86 5.10
CA GLU A 124 -16.32 3.20 3.93
C GLU A 124 -16.09 1.73 4.17
N ASN A 125 -16.31 0.94 3.12
CA ASN A 125 -15.98 -0.46 3.15
C ASN A 125 -14.46 -0.60 3.03
N VAL A 126 -13.82 -0.77 4.18
CA VAL A 126 -12.37 -0.98 4.30
C VAL A 126 -12.07 -2.45 4.57
N VAL A 127 -10.93 -2.91 4.10
CA VAL A 127 -10.41 -4.27 4.30
C VAL A 127 -8.96 -4.20 4.74
N VAL A 128 -8.52 -5.20 5.50
CA VAL A 128 -7.09 -5.38 5.75
C VAL A 128 -6.51 -6.35 4.72
N GLN A 129 -5.48 -5.89 3.99
CA GLN A 129 -4.83 -6.68 2.95
C GLN A 129 -3.31 -6.74 3.17
N GLY A 130 -2.77 -7.96 3.09
CA GLY A 130 -1.33 -8.20 3.13
C GLY A 130 -0.68 -7.97 1.77
N VAL A 131 0.31 -7.08 1.70
CA VAL A 131 1.13 -6.79 0.52
C VAL A 131 2.59 -6.74 0.94
N GLU A 132 3.45 -7.52 0.29
CA GLU A 132 4.90 -7.56 0.56
C GLU A 132 5.26 -7.71 2.05
N GLY A 133 4.53 -8.55 2.77
CA GLY A 133 4.77 -8.81 4.20
C GLY A 133 4.24 -7.75 5.16
N HIS A 134 3.57 -6.70 4.66
CA HIS A 134 2.93 -5.66 5.46
C HIS A 134 1.41 -5.75 5.33
N SER A 135 0.69 -5.51 6.44
CA SER A 135 -0.77 -5.41 6.44
C SER A 135 -1.18 -3.95 6.31
N TYR A 136 -1.94 -3.63 5.28
CA TYR A 136 -2.48 -2.31 5.03
C TYR A 136 -3.98 -2.29 5.30
N LEU A 137 -4.48 -1.17 5.81
CA LEU A 137 -5.90 -0.87 5.80
C LEU A 137 -6.24 -0.21 4.46
N MET A 138 -7.08 -0.84 3.64
CA MET A 138 -7.35 -0.42 2.28
C MET A 138 -8.84 -0.19 2.03
N THR A 139 -9.17 0.75 1.14
CA THR A 139 -10.53 0.84 0.61
C THR A 139 -10.84 -0.40 -0.24
N ASN A 140 -12.03 -0.97 -0.12
CA ASN A 140 -12.43 -2.12 -0.95
C ASN A 140 -12.81 -1.71 -2.39
N THR A 141 -13.01 -0.41 -2.62
CA THR A 141 -13.36 0.17 -3.92
C THR A 141 -12.42 1.32 -4.25
N ALA A 142 -12.28 1.61 -5.55
CA ALA A 142 -11.52 2.75 -6.02
C ALA A 142 -12.29 4.05 -5.72
N LEU A 143 -11.60 5.03 -5.12
CA LEU A 143 -12.17 6.32 -4.72
C LEU A 143 -11.17 7.43 -5.06
N ALA A 144 -11.67 8.64 -5.30
CA ALA A 144 -10.82 9.82 -5.45
C ALA A 144 -10.40 10.41 -4.09
N LYS A 145 -11.23 10.19 -3.06
CA LYS A 145 -11.05 10.73 -1.71
C LYS A 145 -11.85 9.89 -0.71
N THR A 146 -11.30 9.71 0.48
CA THR A 146 -11.95 8.98 1.58
C THR A 146 -12.89 9.84 2.42
N SER A 147 -13.84 9.22 3.11
CA SER A 147 -14.74 9.78 4.11
C SER A 147 -14.81 8.93 5.38
N GLY A 148 -15.05 9.57 6.53
CA GLY A 148 -15.27 8.90 7.81
C GLY A 148 -14.07 8.15 8.40
N TRP A 149 -12.87 8.29 7.83
CA TRP A 149 -11.64 7.75 8.44
C TRP A 149 -11.23 8.58 9.64
N ASN A 150 -10.85 7.91 10.71
CA ASN A 150 -10.41 8.56 11.93
C ASN A 150 -9.45 7.69 12.73
N ILE A 151 -8.76 8.35 13.65
CA ILE A 151 -8.08 7.76 14.79
C ILE A 151 -9.01 7.97 16.00
N SER A 152 -9.32 6.91 16.72
CA SER A 152 -10.15 6.95 17.92
C SER A 152 -9.52 6.16 19.06
N THR A 153 -9.96 6.37 20.29
CA THR A 153 -9.55 5.53 21.43
C THR A 153 -10.08 4.10 21.25
N ASP A 154 -9.26 3.08 21.50
CA ASP A 154 -9.69 1.69 21.36
C ASP A 154 -10.40 1.13 22.60
N GLY A 155 -10.35 1.85 23.73
CA GLY A 155 -10.91 1.44 25.02
C GLY A 155 -9.90 0.82 26.00
N LEU A 156 -8.64 0.64 25.59
CA LEU A 156 -7.52 0.23 26.43
C LEU A 156 -6.82 1.46 27.00
N ASN A 157 -6.54 1.44 28.30
CA ASN A 157 -5.88 2.53 29.03
C ASN A 157 -6.58 3.89 28.80
N ASN A 158 -7.83 3.97 29.23
CA ASN A 158 -8.69 5.13 29.01
C ASN A 158 -8.33 6.34 29.87
N ASP A 159 -7.50 6.17 30.89
CA ASP A 159 -6.97 7.29 31.68
C ASP A 159 -5.76 7.88 30.98
N VAL A 160 -5.97 8.98 30.25
CA VAL A 160 -4.97 9.63 29.42
C VAL A 160 -4.27 10.73 30.18
N ALA A 161 -2.96 10.64 30.36
CA ALA A 161 -2.17 11.70 30.97
C ALA A 161 -2.05 12.92 30.03
N PRO A 162 -1.97 14.15 30.57
CA PRO A 162 -1.66 15.34 29.77
C PRO A 162 -0.32 15.18 29.04
N GLY A 163 -0.31 15.38 27.73
CA GLY A 163 0.90 15.24 26.93
C GLY A 163 0.64 15.21 25.43
N SER A 164 1.68 14.91 24.68
CA SER A 164 1.65 14.75 23.23
C SER A 164 1.86 13.28 22.87
N TYR A 165 1.01 12.74 22.00
CA TYR A 165 1.03 11.35 21.58
C TYR A 165 1.21 11.34 20.05
N PRO A 166 2.45 11.19 19.56
CA PRO A 166 2.73 11.28 18.14
C PRO A 166 2.15 10.09 17.40
N VAL A 167 1.61 10.37 16.21
CA VAL A 167 1.04 9.39 15.29
C VAL A 167 1.66 9.62 13.94
N LEU A 168 2.33 8.60 13.41
CA LEU A 168 2.85 8.61 12.05
C LEU A 168 2.11 7.55 11.22
N LEU A 169 1.61 7.98 10.06
CA LEU A 169 0.87 7.16 9.10
C LEU A 169 1.41 7.46 7.69
N THR A 170 1.40 6.46 6.82
CA THR A 170 1.75 6.61 5.41
C THR A 170 0.62 6.09 4.54
N ALA A 171 0.21 6.89 3.56
CA ALA A 171 -0.81 6.53 2.59
C ALA A 171 -0.20 6.17 1.23
N TYR A 172 -0.85 5.24 0.54
CA TYR A 172 -0.44 4.71 -0.75
C TYR A 172 -1.64 4.61 -1.70
N SER A 173 -1.37 4.68 -3.00
CA SER A 173 -2.29 4.15 -4.01
C SER A 173 -1.95 2.69 -4.25
N TYR A 174 -2.99 1.87 -4.36
CA TYR A 174 -2.87 0.44 -4.63
C TYR A 174 -3.69 0.07 -5.86
N LYS A 175 -3.19 -0.92 -6.61
CA LYS A 175 -3.86 -1.50 -7.76
C LYS A 175 -3.67 -3.01 -7.73
N ASN A 176 -4.80 -3.72 -7.73
CA ASN A 176 -4.84 -5.18 -7.93
C ASN A 176 -4.45 -5.56 -9.37
#